data_AF-A0A822MW22-F1
#
_entry.id   AF-A0A822MW22-F1
#
_cell.length_a   1.000
_cell.length_b   1.000
_cell.length_c   1.000
_cell.angle_alpha   90.00
_cell.angle_beta   90.00
_cell.angle_gamma   90.00
#
_symmetry.space_group_name_H-M   'P 1'
#
loop_
_entity.id
_entity.type
_entity.pdbx_description
1 polymer ?
#
loop_
_entity_poly.entity_id
_entity_poly.type
_entity_poly.pdbx_seq_one_letter_code
_entity_poly.pdbx_strand_id
1 'polypeptide(L)'
;MRVLLLGLFFMMKPLLYLSLLSPCFSWAFCFDEAGRFYNVDPQLLKSLVTVESSLKPNAYNENKNKVGEVVSRDFGLMQINSHWFD
;
A
#
# COMPACT_ATOMS: atom_id res chain seq x y z
N MET A 1 48.14 3.37 -16.47
CA MET A 1 46.88 3.84 -15.84
C MET A 1 45.62 3.62 -16.68
N ARG A 2 45.62 3.84 -18.01
CA ARG A 2 44.40 3.64 -18.86
C ARG A 2 43.79 2.23 -18.84
N VAL A 3 44.62 1.17 -18.81
CA VAL A 3 44.15 -0.23 -18.80
C VAL A 3 43.51 -0.63 -17.46
N LEU A 4 43.98 -0.04 -16.35
CA LEU A 4 43.39 -0.26 -15.01
C LEU A 4 41.99 0.36 -14.92
N LEU A 5 41.79 1.57 -15.47
CA LEU A 5 40.48 2.22 -15.54
C LEU A 5 39.49 1.43 -16.41
N LEU A 6 39.92 0.92 -17.57
CA LEU A 6 39.08 0.07 -18.44
C LEU A 6 38.66 -1.26 -17.77
N GLY A 7 39.53 -1.87 -16.96
CA GLY A 7 39.22 -3.06 -16.17
C GLY A 7 38.20 -2.80 -15.06
N LEU A 8 38.30 -1.65 -14.37
CA LEU A 8 37.30 -1.20 -13.39
C LEU A 8 35.93 -0.99 -14.03
N PHE A 9 35.86 -0.41 -15.23
CA PHE A 9 34.63 -0.28 -16.01
C PHE A 9 34.02 -1.64 -16.42
N PHE A 10 34.84 -2.67 -16.64
CA PHE A 10 34.35 -4.01 -17.01
C PHE A 10 33.84 -4.79 -15.79
N MET A 11 34.46 -4.61 -14.62
CA MET A 11 34.08 -5.24 -13.34
C MET A 11 32.81 -4.63 -12.71
N MET A 12 32.46 -3.38 -13.02
CA MET A 12 31.24 -2.72 -12.52
C MET A 12 29.97 -3.03 -13.33
N LYS A 13 30.09 -3.51 -14.58
CA LYS A 13 28.95 -3.87 -15.44
C LYS A 13 28.04 -4.97 -14.88
N PRO A 14 28.55 -6.13 -14.40
CA PRO A 14 27.67 -7.19 -13.87
C PRO A 14 26.91 -6.72 -12.62
N LEU A 15 27.51 -5.84 -11.81
CA LEU A 15 26.88 -5.26 -10.62
C LEU A 15 25.72 -4.32 -11.00
N LEU A 16 25.86 -3.56 -12.09
CA LEU A 16 24.80 -2.71 -12.64
C LEU A 16 23.64 -3.54 -13.23
N TYR A 17 23.96 -4.64 -13.93
CA TYR A 17 22.95 -5.58 -14.45
C TYR A 17 22.17 -6.28 -13.35
N LEU A 18 22.80 -6.55 -12.20
CA LEU A 18 22.13 -7.18 -11.06
C LEU A 18 21.15 -6.24 -10.36
N SER A 19 21.38 -4.91 -10.34
CA SER A 19 20.42 -3.97 -9.73
C SER A 19 19.13 -3.83 -10.53
N LEU A 20 19.19 -3.96 -11.87
CA LEU A 20 18.03 -3.92 -12.77
C LEU A 20 17.06 -5.10 -12.60
N LEU A 21 17.51 -6.20 -11.98
CA LEU A 21 16.70 -7.40 -11.73
C LEU A 21 15.99 -7.35 -10.36
N SER A 22 16.14 -6.25 -9.61
CA SER A 22 15.49 -6.13 -8.30
C SER A 22 13.97 -5.96 -8.48
N PRO A 23 13.14 -6.85 -7.94
CA PRO A 23 11.69 -6.69 -8.01
C PRO A 23 11.30 -5.44 -7.22
N CYS A 24 10.60 -4.51 -7.89
CA CYS A 24 9.99 -3.38 -7.22
C CYS A 24 8.67 -3.83 -6.60
N PHE A 25 8.62 -3.94 -5.28
CA PHE A 25 7.36 -4.14 -4.57
C PHE A 25 6.56 -2.83 -4.61
N SER A 26 5.55 -2.79 -5.48
CA SER A 26 4.56 -1.72 -5.50
C SER A 26 3.34 -2.14 -4.68
N TRP A 27 2.96 -1.32 -3.71
CA TRP A 27 1.69 -1.46 -2.99
C TRP A 27 0.63 -0.65 -3.74
N ALA A 28 0.16 -1.20 -4.86
CA ALA A 28 -0.93 -0.60 -5.62
C ALA A 28 -2.27 -1.19 -5.18
N PHE A 29 -3.25 -0.32 -4.93
CA PHE A 29 -4.64 -0.74 -4.70
C PHE A 29 -5.33 -0.96 -6.05
N CYS A 30 -6.01 -2.09 -6.21
CA CYS A 30 -6.72 -2.45 -7.44
C CYS A 30 -8.16 -1.89 -7.45
N PHE A 31 -8.30 -0.57 -7.35
CA PHE A 31 -9.62 0.09 -7.33
C PHE A 31 -10.44 -0.18 -8.59
N ASP A 32 -9.82 -0.26 -9.76
CA ASP A 32 -10.50 -0.56 -11.03
C ASP A 32 -11.04 -2.00 -11.08
N GLU A 33 -10.32 -2.93 -10.47
CA GLU A 33 -10.78 -4.32 -10.35
C GLU A 33 -11.92 -4.44 -9.35
N ALA A 34 -11.76 -3.84 -8.17
CA ALA A 34 -12.81 -3.82 -7.15
C ALA A 34 -14.08 -3.12 -7.65
N GLY A 35 -13.95 -1.98 -8.32
CA GLY A 35 -15.07 -1.24 -8.89
C GLY A 35 -15.82 -2.03 -9.95
N ARG A 36 -15.10 -2.71 -10.85
CA ARG A 36 -15.73 -3.62 -11.82
C ARG A 36 -16.43 -4.81 -11.15
N PHE A 37 -15.79 -5.43 -10.15
CA PHE A 37 -16.33 -6.61 -9.48
C PHE A 37 -17.62 -6.30 -8.70
N TYR A 38 -17.63 -5.19 -7.95
CA TYR A 38 -18.78 -4.78 -7.13
C TYR A 38 -19.75 -3.86 -7.87
N ASN A 39 -19.50 -3.55 -9.15
CA ASN A 39 -20.27 -2.59 -9.95
C ASN A 39 -20.41 -1.21 -9.27
N VAL A 40 -19.29 -0.69 -8.76
CA VAL A 40 -19.16 0.62 -8.12
C VAL A 40 -18.11 1.42 -8.89
N ASP A 41 -18.31 2.73 -9.03
CA ASP A 41 -17.33 3.61 -9.66
C ASP A 41 -15.96 3.52 -8.94
N PRO A 42 -14.85 3.18 -9.64
CA PRO A 42 -13.53 3.07 -9.02
C PRO A 42 -13.04 4.36 -8.35
N GLN A 43 -13.39 5.52 -8.92
CA GLN A 43 -13.00 6.81 -8.39
C GLN A 43 -13.78 7.13 -7.12
N LEU A 44 -15.05 6.73 -7.03
CA LEU A 44 -15.83 6.78 -5.79
C LEU A 44 -15.18 5.93 -4.69
N LEU A 45 -14.81 4.68 -4.98
CA LEU A 45 -14.13 3.80 -4.01
C LEU A 45 -12.82 4.43 -3.52
N LYS A 46 -11.99 4.93 -4.43
CA LYS A 46 -10.73 5.59 -4.08
C LYS A 46 -10.94 6.84 -3.25
N SER A 47 -11.97 7.62 -3.55
CA SER A 47 -12.30 8.85 -2.80
C SER A 47 -12.72 8.52 -1.37
N LEU A 48 -13.53 7.47 -1.19
CA LEU A 48 -13.95 7.01 0.14
C LEU A 48 -12.75 6.54 0.97
N VAL A 49 -11.91 5.65 0.43
CA VAL A 49 -10.68 5.22 1.11
C VAL A 49 -9.75 6.38 1.47
N THR A 50 -9.65 7.38 0.60
CA THR A 50 -8.79 8.55 0.85
C THR A 50 -9.25 9.32 2.08
N VAL A 51 -10.57 9.49 2.25
CA VAL A 51 -11.15 10.15 3.43
C VAL A 51 -11.03 9.28 4.67
N GLU A 52 -11.35 7.99 4.58
CA GLU A 52 -11.40 7.08 5.73
C GLU A 52 -10.02 6.75 6.32
N SER A 53 -9.04 6.45 5.46
CA SER A 53 -7.73 5.93 5.92
C SER A 53 -6.53 6.64 5.32
N SER A 54 -6.74 7.63 4.44
CA SER A 54 -5.65 8.22 3.64
C SER A 54 -4.85 7.16 2.88
N LEU A 55 -5.54 6.16 2.32
CA LEU A 55 -4.94 5.04 1.58
C LEU A 55 -4.00 4.16 2.42
N LYS A 56 -4.17 4.12 3.75
CA LYS A 56 -3.39 3.25 4.64
C LYS A 56 -4.10 1.91 4.83
N PRO A 57 -3.56 0.80 4.29
CA PRO A 57 -4.26 -0.49 4.33
C PRO A 57 -4.32 -1.09 5.73
N ASN A 58 -3.39 -0.70 6.60
CA ASN A 58 -3.31 -1.17 7.98
C ASN A 58 -3.89 -0.13 8.97
N ALA A 59 -4.77 0.76 8.50
CA ALA A 59 -5.44 1.72 9.37
C ALA A 59 -6.30 1.00 10.41
N TYR A 60 -6.18 1.44 11.66
CA TYR A 60 -6.87 0.88 12.81
C TYR A 60 -7.25 2.03 13.74
N ASN A 61 -8.51 2.12 14.11
CA ASN A 61 -9.01 3.11 15.06
C ASN A 61 -9.87 2.44 16.13
N GLU A 62 -9.81 2.98 17.35
CA GLU A 62 -10.61 2.52 18.49
C GLU A 62 -11.69 3.54 18.82
N ASN A 63 -12.94 3.08 18.84
CA ASN A 63 -14.05 3.88 19.32
C ASN A 63 -14.22 3.63 20.82
N LYS A 64 -14.14 4.71 21.61
CA LYS A 64 -14.20 4.67 23.07
C LYS A 64 -15.45 5.33 23.60
N ASN A 65 -16.04 4.76 24.65
CA ASN A 65 -17.15 5.40 25.35
C ASN A 65 -16.66 6.58 26.21
N LYS A 66 -17.60 7.26 26.89
CA LYS A 66 -17.29 8.44 27.72
C LYS A 66 -16.36 8.15 28.90
N VAL A 67 -16.27 6.90 29.35
CA VAL A 67 -15.37 6.47 30.43
C VAL A 67 -14.05 5.89 29.92
N GLY A 68 -13.84 5.87 28.61
CA GLY A 68 -12.58 5.49 27.96
C GLY A 68 -12.46 4.02 27.55
N GLU A 69 -13.52 3.22 27.71
CA GLU A 69 -13.52 1.81 27.32
C GLU A 69 -13.73 1.66 25.81
N VAL A 70 -12.96 0.78 25.17
CA VAL A 70 -13.12 0.47 23.74
C VAL A 70 -14.42 -0.31 23.54
N VAL A 71 -15.33 0.23 22.73
CA VAL A 71 -16.63 -0.38 22.43
C VAL A 71 -16.70 -0.96 21.01
N SER A 72 -15.88 -0.46 20.09
CA SER A 72 -15.74 -0.99 18.73
C SER A 72 -14.42 -0.53 18.11
N ARG A 73 -14.08 -1.12 16.95
CA ARG A 73 -12.83 -0.85 16.23
C ARG A 73 -13.11 -0.72 14.74
N ASP A 74 -12.44 0.21 14.08
CA ASP A 74 -12.54 0.41 12.64
C ASP A 74 -11.29 -0.11 11.94
N PHE A 75 -11.47 -0.86 10.86
CA PHE A 75 -10.37 -1.59 10.22
C PHE A 75 -10.20 -1.29 8.73
N GLY A 76 -8.93 -1.21 8.33
CA GLY A 76 -8.50 -1.25 6.93
C GLY A 76 -8.81 0.01 6.14
N LEU A 77 -8.79 -0.12 4.81
CA LEU A 77 -8.93 1.00 3.88
C LEU A 77 -10.23 1.78 4.03
N MET A 78 -11.32 1.07 4.30
CA MET A 78 -12.68 1.61 4.38
C MET A 78 -13.14 1.83 5.83
N GLN A 79 -12.25 1.59 6.81
CA GLN A 79 -12.57 1.75 8.24
C GLN A 79 -13.89 1.07 8.64
N ILE A 80 -14.09 -0.19 8.21
CA ILE A 80 -15.32 -0.92 8.54
C ILE A 80 -15.31 -1.22 10.03
N ASN A 81 -16.40 -0.85 10.70
CA ASN A 81 -16.55 -1.03 12.15
C ASN A 81 -16.82 -2.49 12.53
N SER A 82 -16.14 -2.96 13.57
CA SER A 82 -16.27 -4.30 14.16
C SER A 82 -17.70 -4.68 14.51
N HIS A 83 -18.55 -3.72 14.88
CA HIS A 83 -19.93 -3.97 15.30
C HIS A 83 -20.74 -4.74 14.24
N TRP A 84 -20.34 -4.69 12.97
CA TRP A 84 -21.04 -5.37 11.88
C TRP A 84 -20.55 -6.79 11.60
N PHE A 85 -19.38 -7.20 12.11
CA PHE A 85 -18.76 -8.47 11.72
C PHE A 85 -18.02 -9.24 12.83
N ASP A 86 -17.81 -8.66 14.01
CA ASP A 86 -17.26 -9.34 15.20
C ASP A 86 -18.34 -10.04 16.03
#